data_AF-A0A7C3AYS4-F1
#
_entry.id   AF-A0A7C3AYS4-F1
#
_cell.length_a   1.000
_cell.length_b   1.000
_cell.length_c   1.000
_cell.angle_alpha   90.00
_cell.angle_beta   90.00
_cell.angle_gamma   90.00
#
_symmetry.space_group_name_H-M   'P 1'
#
loop_
_entity.id
_entity.type
_entity.pdbx_description
1 polymer ?
#
loop_
_entity_poly.entity_id
_entity_poly.type
_entity_poly.pdbx_seq_one_letter_code
_entity_poly.pdbx_strand_id
1 'polypeptide(L)'
;ADEGVAMIKALRKAFLDSGKNLPINVDGAIAALLIDLQMPRELANAFFIMARVPGLVAHIYEEQTRESPMRRIHPSDHVYDGPDPRDLTQMIRQL
;
A
#
# COMPACT_ATOMS: atom_id res chain seq x y z
N ALA A 1 1.83 -0.74 30.69
CA ALA A 1 1.92 -1.82 29.69
C ALA A 1 0.49 -2.24 29.35
N ASP A 2 0.14 -2.35 28.07
CA ASP A 2 -1.22 -2.52 27.49
C ASP A 2 -2.01 -1.24 27.14
N GLU A 3 -1.35 -0.08 27.07
CA GLU A 3 -2.01 1.18 26.69
C GLU A 3 -2.34 1.24 25.19
N GLY A 4 -1.49 0.70 24.33
CA GLY A 4 -1.64 0.72 22.87
C GLY A 4 -2.82 -0.13 22.41
N VAL A 5 -2.87 -1.41 22.82
CA VAL A 5 -3.96 -2.32 22.45
C VAL A 5 -5.29 -1.89 23.06
N ALA A 6 -5.29 -1.41 24.31
CA ALA A 6 -6.52 -0.89 24.93
C ALA A 6 -7.05 0.33 24.18
N MET A 7 -6.19 1.29 23.83
CA MET A 7 -6.55 2.50 23.10
C MET A 7 -7.19 2.17 21.74
N ILE A 8 -6.58 1.31 20.93
CA ILE A 8 -7.10 1.03 19.59
C ILE A 8 -8.43 0.24 19.63
N LYS A 9 -8.63 -0.62 20.63
CA LYS A 9 -9.92 -1.28 20.88
C LYS A 9 -11.00 -0.29 21.31
N ALA A 10 -10.68 0.65 22.19
CA ALA A 10 -11.59 1.70 22.62
C ALA A 10 -11.98 2.60 21.44
N LEU A 11 -11.02 2.96 20.58
CA LEU A 11 -11.28 3.73 19.36
C LEU A 11 -12.22 3.00 18.41
N ARG A 12 -12.00 1.69 18.17
CA ARG A 12 -12.91 0.86 17.37
C ARG A 12 -14.33 0.86 17.94
N LYS A 13 -14.47 0.70 19.26
CA LYS A 13 -15.76 0.74 19.94
C LYS A 13 -16.45 2.09 19.75
N ALA A 14 -15.74 3.20 19.93
CA ALA A 14 -16.28 4.53 19.74
C ALA A 14 -16.79 4.77 18.30
N PHE A 15 -16.05 4.28 17.28
CA PHE A 15 -16.53 4.34 15.91
C PHE A 15 -17.79 3.49 15.69
N LEU A 16 -17.83 2.27 16.24
CA LEU A 16 -19.00 1.42 16.15
C LEU A 16 -20.23 2.07 16.80
N ASP A 17 -20.06 2.66 17.98
CA ASP A 17 -21.10 3.39 18.71
C ASP A 17 -21.57 4.65 17.94
N SER A 18 -20.71 5.23 17.08
CA SER A 18 -21.07 6.33 16.16
C SER A 18 -21.76 5.88 14.86
N GLY A 19 -22.04 4.57 14.71
CA GLY A 19 -22.64 3.98 13.50
C GLY A 19 -21.64 3.70 12.38
N LYS A 20 -20.33 3.83 12.63
CA LYS A 20 -19.26 3.55 11.67
C LYS A 20 -18.55 2.24 12.01
N ASN A 21 -18.80 1.19 11.24
CA ASN A 21 -18.07 -0.07 11.40
C ASN A 21 -16.69 0.02 10.74
N LEU A 22 -15.70 0.59 11.46
CA LEU A 22 -14.31 0.70 11.02
C LEU A 22 -13.47 -0.40 11.70
N PRO A 23 -13.13 -1.50 10.99
CA PRO A 23 -12.25 -2.51 11.54
C PRO A 23 -10.82 -1.95 11.72
N ILE A 24 -10.12 -2.49 12.70
CA ILE A 24 -8.70 -2.19 12.90
C ILE A 24 -7.92 -2.93 11.81
N ASN A 25 -7.15 -2.19 11.01
CA ASN A 25 -6.27 -2.78 10.00
C ASN A 25 -5.00 -3.37 10.65
N VAL A 26 -4.22 -4.10 9.86
CA VAL A 26 -2.99 -4.74 10.35
C VAL A 26 -1.96 -3.73 10.84
N ASP A 27 -1.85 -2.56 10.20
CA ASP A 27 -0.88 -1.52 10.57
C ASP A 27 -1.18 -0.97 11.98
N GLY A 28 -2.45 -0.68 12.27
CA GLY A 28 -2.88 -0.22 13.58
C GLY A 28 -2.69 -1.29 14.66
N ALA A 29 -2.96 -2.56 14.33
CA ALA A 29 -2.73 -3.67 15.25
C ALA A 29 -1.24 -3.85 15.59
N ILE A 30 -0.35 -3.80 14.58
CA ILE A 30 1.10 -3.87 14.78
C ILE A 30 1.58 -2.66 15.60
N ALA A 31 1.14 -1.44 15.28
CA ALA A 31 1.53 -0.24 16.01
C ALA A 31 1.15 -0.31 17.49
N ALA A 32 -0.08 -0.76 17.79
CA ALA A 32 -0.56 -0.93 19.17
C ALA A 32 0.33 -1.91 19.97
N LEU A 33 0.70 -3.04 19.36
CA LEU A 33 1.60 -4.02 19.98
C LEU A 33 3.01 -3.46 20.20
N LEU A 34 3.57 -2.74 19.21
CA LEU A 34 4.91 -2.16 19.33
C LEU A 34 4.99 -1.09 20.42
N ILE A 35 3.93 -0.31 20.62
CA ILE A 35 3.81 0.63 21.75
C ILE A 35 3.82 -0.13 23.08
N ASP A 36 3.03 -1.21 23.19
CA ASP A 36 2.96 -2.00 24.41
C ASP A 36 4.30 -2.71 24.73
N LEU A 37 5.07 -3.05 23.70
CA LEU A 37 6.43 -3.58 23.80
C LEU A 37 7.50 -2.50 24.02
N GLN A 38 7.12 -1.22 24.18
CA GLN A 38 8.03 -0.09 24.38
C GLN A 38 9.08 0.07 23.26
N MET A 39 8.71 -0.28 22.03
CA MET A 39 9.61 -0.15 20.89
C MET A 39 9.82 1.33 20.52
N PRO A 40 11.08 1.75 20.25
CA PRO A 40 11.35 3.07 19.68
C PRO A 40 10.58 3.25 18.38
N ARG A 41 9.89 4.38 18.25
CA ARG A 41 9.05 4.69 17.09
C ARG A 41 9.87 4.69 15.78
N GLU A 42 11.15 5.04 15.87
CA GLU A 42 12.09 5.07 14.76
C GLU A 42 12.31 3.67 14.15
N LEU A 43 12.07 2.61 14.93
CA LEU A 43 12.20 1.21 14.50
C LEU A 43 10.87 0.57 14.09
N ALA A 44 9.72 1.23 14.33
CA ALA A 44 8.41 0.58 14.17
C ALA A 44 8.16 0.11 12.73
N ASN A 45 8.51 0.92 11.73
CA ASN A 45 8.35 0.55 10.32
C ASN A 45 9.25 -0.62 9.88
N ALA A 46 10.33 -0.91 10.62
CA ALA A 46 11.22 -2.02 10.29
C ALA A 46 10.49 -3.37 10.38
N PHE A 47 9.56 -3.53 11.33
CA PHE A 47 8.78 -4.76 11.47
C PHE A 47 7.90 -5.03 10.25
N PHE A 48 7.24 -3.99 9.74
CA PHE A 48 6.45 -4.09 8.52
C PHE A 48 7.33 -4.48 7.33
N ILE A 49 8.46 -3.79 7.14
CA ILE A 49 9.39 -4.08 6.04
C ILE A 49 9.91 -5.52 6.13
N MET A 50 10.40 -5.94 7.30
CA MET A 50 10.93 -7.29 7.50
C MET A 50 9.89 -8.37 7.22
N ALA A 51 8.62 -8.17 7.61
CA ALA A 51 7.55 -9.10 7.31
C ALA A 51 7.23 -9.17 5.79
N ARG A 52 7.53 -8.11 5.03
CA ARG A 52 7.27 -8.06 3.58
C ARG A 52 8.37 -8.66 2.72
N VAL A 53 9.64 -8.52 3.12
CA VAL A 53 10.79 -8.95 2.31
C VAL A 53 10.70 -10.41 1.86
N PRO A 54 10.37 -11.41 2.72
CA PRO A 54 10.29 -12.81 2.27
C PRO A 54 9.27 -13.02 1.16
N GLY A 55 8.11 -12.38 1.24
CA GLY A 55 7.08 -12.46 0.20
C GLY A 55 7.51 -11.79 -1.10
N LEU A 56 8.20 -10.65 -1.03
CA LEU A 56 8.76 -10.00 -2.22
C LEU A 56 9.80 -10.89 -2.90
N VAL A 57 10.70 -11.51 -2.14
CA VAL A 57 11.69 -12.46 -2.67
C VAL A 57 11.00 -13.65 -3.35
N ALA A 58 9.96 -14.21 -2.74
CA ALA A 58 9.19 -15.30 -3.32
C ALA A 58 8.53 -14.89 -4.65
N HIS A 59 7.89 -13.72 -4.70
CA HIS A 59 7.27 -13.20 -5.94
C HIS A 59 8.30 -12.92 -7.03
N ILE A 60 9.47 -12.36 -6.68
CA ILE A 60 10.56 -12.14 -7.64
C ILE A 60 11.03 -13.47 -8.22
N TYR A 61 11.24 -14.47 -7.37
CA TYR A 61 11.66 -15.80 -7.81
C TYR A 61 10.61 -16.48 -8.69
N GLU A 62 9.33 -16.38 -8.32
CA GLU A 62 8.23 -16.91 -9.11
C GLU A 62 8.19 -16.27 -10.51
N GLU A 63 8.24 -14.95 -10.59
CA GLU A 63 8.24 -14.20 -11.85
C GLU A 63 9.43 -14.59 -12.74
N GLN A 64 10.64 -14.69 -12.17
CA GLN A 64 11.84 -15.03 -12.92
C GLN A 64 11.86 -16.46 -13.46
N THR A 65 11.19 -17.38 -12.79
CA THR A 65 11.27 -18.82 -13.10
C THR A 65 10.08 -19.35 -13.87
N ARG A 66 8.92 -18.68 -13.80
CA ARG A 66 7.66 -19.15 -14.40
C ARG A 66 7.17 -18.29 -15.54
N GLU A 67 7.65 -17.05 -15.67
CA GLU A 67 7.17 -16.10 -16.67
C GLU A 67 8.25 -15.74 -17.70
N SER A 68 7.79 -15.28 -18.88
CA SER A 68 8.70 -14.81 -19.91
C SER A 68 9.31 -13.45 -19.55
N PRO A 69 10.61 -13.21 -19.82
CA PRO A 69 11.22 -11.90 -19.63
C PRO A 69 10.45 -10.80 -20.37
N MET A 70 10.26 -9.65 -19.71
CA MET A 70 9.55 -8.48 -20.26
C MET A 70 8.10 -8.77 -20.66
N ARG A 71 7.40 -9.68 -19.97
CA ARG A 71 5.95 -9.84 -20.21
C ARG A 71 5.19 -8.56 -19.90
N ARG A 72 4.12 -8.31 -20.65
CA ARG A 72 3.26 -7.14 -20.42
C ARG A 72 2.34 -7.42 -19.24
N ILE A 73 2.39 -6.56 -18.22
CA ILE A 73 1.53 -6.62 -17.04
C ILE A 73 0.51 -5.50 -17.15
N HIS A 74 -0.77 -5.84 -17.32
CA HIS A 74 -1.91 -4.91 -17.36
C HIS A 74 -1.73 -3.65 -18.23
N PRO A 75 -1.33 -3.79 -19.51
CA PRO A 75 -1.06 -2.64 -20.37
C PRO A 75 -2.33 -1.87 -20.79
N SER A 76 -3.53 -2.38 -20.53
CA SER A 76 -4.80 -1.83 -21.02
C SER A 76 -5.65 -1.12 -19.97
N ASP A 77 -5.32 -1.27 -18.68
CA ASP A 77 -6.15 -0.76 -17.58
C ASP A 77 -5.73 0.69 -17.23
N HIS A 78 -5.71 1.56 -18.23
CA HIS A 78 -5.39 2.97 -18.09
C HIS A 78 -6.29 3.81 -19.01
N VAL A 79 -6.60 5.02 -18.55
CA VAL A 79 -7.34 6.01 -19.33
C VAL A 79 -6.38 7.14 -19.67
N TYR A 80 -6.25 7.45 -20.96
CA TYR A 80 -5.52 8.63 -21.41
C TYR A 80 -6.42 9.86 -21.23
N ASP A 81 -5.97 10.83 -20.44
CA ASP A 81 -6.66 12.09 -20.13
C ASP A 81 -6.00 13.32 -20.78
N GLY A 82 -5.03 13.09 -21.67
CA GLY A 82 -4.35 14.13 -22.41
C GLY A 82 -5.11 14.62 -23.63
N PRO A 83 -4.54 15.59 -24.38
CA PRO A 83 -5.16 16.14 -25.58
C PRO A 83 -5.38 15.09 -26.65
N ASP A 84 -6.46 15.22 -27.43
CA ASP A 84 -6.71 14.39 -28.60
C ASP A 84 -5.52 14.40 -29.58
N PRO A 85 -5.36 13.34 -30.40
CA PRO A 85 -4.37 13.31 -31.46
C PRO A 85 -4.43 14.58 -32.32
N ARG A 86 -3.27 15.25 -32.47
CA ARG A 86 -3.14 16.49 -33.26
C ARG A 86 -2.35 16.22 -34.54
N ASP A 87 -2.77 16.83 -35.65
CA ASP A 87 -2.02 16.80 -36.91
C ASP A 87 -0.86 17.82 -36.87
N LEU A 88 0.36 17.29 -36.76
CA LEU A 88 1.59 18.09 -36.73
C LEU A 88 1.81 18.87 -38.04
N THR A 89 1.31 18.37 -39.17
CA THR A 89 1.49 19.02 -40.48
C THR A 89 0.73 20.35 -40.52
N GLN A 90 -0.46 20.41 -39.92
CA GLN A 90 -1.24 21.64 -39.83
C GLN A 90 -0.63 22.65 -38.88
N MET A 91 -0.03 22.18 -37.77
CA MET A 91 0.64 23.06 -36.80
C MET A 91 1.89 23.72 -37.38
N ILE A 92 2.70 22.97 -38.14
CA ILE A 92 3.94 23.49 -38.75
C ILE A 92 3.63 24.53 -39.83
N ARG A 93 2.51 24.41 -40.56
CA ARG A 93 2.10 25.37 -41.60
C ARG A 93 1.59 26.70 -41.07
N GLN A 94 1.32 26.81 -39.77
CA GLN A 94 0.81 28.03 -39.11
C GLN A 94 1.91 28.82 -38.38
N LEU A 95 3.15 28.36 -38.45
CA LEU A 95 4.37 29.05 -38.01
C LEU A 95 5.05 29.75 -39.20
#